data_AF-A0A3C0HDS6-F1
#
_entry.id   AF-A0A3C0HDS6-F1
#
_cell.length_a   1.000
_cell.length_b   1.000
_cell.length_c   1.000
_cell.angle_alpha   90.00
_cell.angle_beta   90.00
_cell.angle_gamma   90.00
#
_symmetry.space_group_name_H-M   'P 1'
#
loop_
_entity.id
_entity.type
_entity.pdbx_description
1 polymer ?
#
loop_
_entity_poly.entity_id
_entity_poly.type
_entity_poly.pdbx_seq_one_letter_code
_entity_poly.pdbx_strand_id
1 'polypeptide(L)'
;FSIQICYNNPPKGYAVDNADCVDDDSAINPAAIELCDDIDNNCDGQIDEGLPLFKYYLDNDNDGFGDAAEEIQICYNIPPTSYVIDNTDCNDNNAGINPAEIDIPDNGIDEDCSGVDLFLQSKVFPNPVTDILEIHHQVDGAAEVIWISSGGKLIREEQIFFADNRAIIYSVDLPQGVYILRIIKDGLPVLTERVLVGE
;
A
#
# COMPACT_ATOMS: atom_id res chain seq x y z
N PHE A 1 -10.06 34.98 -40.87
CA PHE A 1 -9.90 36.01 -41.93
C PHE A 1 -9.31 37.25 -41.28
N SER A 2 -8.24 37.86 -41.81
CA SER A 2 -7.66 39.08 -41.24
C SER A 2 -8.14 40.34 -41.99
N ILE A 3 -8.48 41.40 -41.25
CA ILE A 3 -8.83 42.73 -41.79
C ILE A 3 -7.77 43.72 -41.35
N GLN A 4 -7.22 44.49 -42.28
CA GLN A 4 -6.29 45.57 -41.99
C GLN A 4 -7.04 46.90 -41.84
N ILE A 5 -6.91 47.54 -40.68
CA ILE A 5 -7.56 48.81 -40.34
C ILE A 5 -6.54 49.89 -39.97
N CYS A 6 -6.90 51.15 -40.14
CA CYS A 6 -6.02 52.30 -39.89
C CYS A 6 -6.07 52.85 -38.45
N TYR A 7 -6.77 52.19 -37.52
CA TYR A 7 -6.97 52.65 -36.14
C TYR A 7 -6.86 51.49 -35.13
N ASN A 8 -6.45 51.77 -33.90
CA ASN A 8 -6.11 50.76 -32.87
C ASN A 8 -7.31 50.04 -32.22
N ASN A 9 -8.56 50.36 -32.61
CA ASN A 9 -9.75 49.68 -32.08
C ASN A 9 -10.34 48.78 -33.16
N PRO A 10 -10.52 47.48 -32.88
CA PRO A 10 -11.09 46.56 -33.85
C PRO A 10 -12.58 46.88 -34.10
N PRO A 11 -13.10 46.61 -35.31
CA PRO A 11 -14.54 46.75 -35.59
C PRO A 11 -15.38 45.89 -34.65
N LYS A 12 -16.66 46.26 -34.44
CA LYS A 12 -17.57 45.43 -33.64
C LYS A 12 -17.62 44.00 -34.21
N GLY A 13 -17.27 43.01 -33.38
CA GLY A 13 -17.18 41.60 -33.77
C GLY A 13 -15.80 41.13 -34.25
N TYR A 14 -14.75 41.93 -34.07
CA TYR A 14 -13.36 41.55 -34.39
C TYR A 14 -12.47 41.72 -33.14
N ALA A 15 -11.54 40.80 -32.94
CA ALA A 15 -10.49 40.87 -31.91
C ALA A 15 -9.22 41.57 -32.43
N VAL A 16 -8.35 42.02 -31.52
CA VAL A 16 -7.10 42.73 -31.86
C VAL A 16 -6.02 41.76 -32.34
N ASP A 17 -6.08 40.51 -31.91
CA ASP A 17 -5.21 39.42 -32.30
C ASP A 17 -6.04 38.15 -32.58
N ASN A 18 -5.33 37.06 -32.89
CA ASN A 18 -5.88 35.72 -33.12
C ASN A 18 -5.46 34.81 -31.95
N ALA A 19 -5.48 35.34 -30.73
CA ALA A 19 -5.03 34.60 -29.56
C ALA A 19 -6.09 33.60 -29.06
N ASP A 20 -7.37 33.84 -29.36
CA ASP A 20 -8.44 32.89 -29.11
C ASP A 20 -8.27 31.67 -30.03
N CYS A 21 -8.27 30.47 -29.43
CA CYS A 21 -8.19 29.22 -30.18
C CYS A 21 -9.57 28.78 -30.73
N VAL A 22 -10.67 29.34 -30.21
CA VAL A 22 -12.03 29.17 -30.74
C VAL A 22 -12.76 30.52 -30.83
N ASP A 23 -12.79 31.10 -32.04
CA ASP A 23 -13.32 32.46 -32.31
C ASP A 23 -14.77 32.72 -31.83
N ASP A 24 -15.62 31.69 -31.80
CA ASP A 24 -17.05 31.80 -31.49
C ASP A 24 -17.40 31.35 -30.06
N ASP A 25 -16.42 31.00 -29.21
CA ASP A 25 -16.63 30.55 -27.84
C ASP A 25 -15.92 31.44 -26.81
N SER A 26 -16.70 32.27 -26.12
CA SER A 26 -16.17 33.15 -25.07
C SER A 26 -15.62 32.41 -23.84
N ALA A 27 -15.87 31.11 -23.70
CA ALA A 27 -15.28 30.29 -22.65
C ALA A 27 -13.85 29.84 -22.98
N ILE A 28 -13.40 29.94 -24.24
CA ILE A 28 -12.12 29.42 -24.71
C ILE A 28 -11.27 30.59 -25.26
N ASN A 29 -10.40 31.13 -24.41
CA ASN A 29 -9.57 32.30 -24.71
C ASN A 29 -8.41 32.44 -23.70
N PRO A 30 -7.33 33.18 -24.01
CA PRO A 30 -6.15 33.37 -23.15
C PRO A 30 -6.34 33.81 -21.69
N ALA A 31 -7.53 34.31 -21.33
CA ALA A 31 -7.86 34.72 -19.96
C ALA A 31 -8.86 33.78 -19.27
N ALA A 32 -9.27 32.70 -19.92
CA ALA A 32 -10.14 31.68 -19.34
C ALA A 32 -9.42 30.94 -18.20
N ILE A 33 -10.23 30.33 -17.33
CA ILE A 33 -9.75 29.42 -16.28
C ILE A 33 -9.93 28.01 -16.83
N GLU A 34 -8.94 27.15 -16.62
CA GLU A 34 -9.06 25.73 -16.97
C GLU A 34 -10.20 25.05 -16.19
N LEU A 35 -10.93 24.21 -16.91
CA LEU A 35 -11.92 23.29 -16.38
C LEU A 35 -11.42 21.86 -16.65
N CYS A 36 -11.94 20.90 -15.89
CA CYS A 36 -11.64 19.50 -16.16
C CYS A 36 -12.60 18.99 -17.24
N ASP A 37 -12.36 19.37 -18.49
CA ASP A 37 -13.22 19.04 -19.63
C ASP A 37 -12.46 18.56 -20.88
N ASP A 38 -11.18 18.20 -20.71
CA ASP A 38 -10.27 17.77 -21.79
C ASP A 38 -10.09 18.84 -22.89
N ILE A 39 -10.28 20.12 -22.55
CA ILE A 39 -10.15 21.27 -23.47
C ILE A 39 -9.16 22.28 -22.88
N ASP A 40 -8.19 22.70 -23.69
CA ASP A 40 -7.35 23.87 -23.42
C ASP A 40 -8.22 25.14 -23.43
N ASN A 41 -8.73 25.56 -22.27
CA ASN A 41 -9.65 26.69 -22.19
C ASN A 41 -8.89 28.02 -22.35
N ASN A 42 -7.65 28.08 -21.87
CA ASN A 42 -6.82 29.29 -21.92
C ASN A 42 -5.89 29.38 -23.13
N CYS A 43 -5.98 28.45 -24.07
CA CYS A 43 -5.23 28.43 -25.32
C CYS A 43 -3.69 28.52 -25.12
N ASP A 44 -3.13 28.02 -24.02
CA ASP A 44 -1.68 28.04 -23.77
C ASP A 44 -0.94 26.81 -24.37
N GLY A 45 -1.70 25.84 -24.91
CA GLY A 45 -1.20 24.61 -25.50
C GLY A 45 -1.10 23.44 -24.53
N GLN A 46 -1.54 23.60 -23.28
CA GLN A 46 -1.74 22.56 -22.29
C GLN A 46 -3.24 22.34 -22.09
N ILE A 47 -3.62 21.13 -21.69
CA ILE A 47 -5.02 20.78 -21.43
C ILE A 47 -5.15 20.56 -19.93
N ASP A 48 -6.16 21.18 -19.32
CA ASP A 48 -6.59 20.97 -17.94
C ASP A 48 -5.45 21.20 -16.91
N GLU A 49 -4.53 22.14 -17.18
CA GLU A 49 -3.39 22.41 -16.30
C GLU A 49 -3.75 23.26 -15.07
N GLY A 50 -2.93 23.18 -14.02
CA GLY A 50 -3.17 23.91 -12.78
C GLY A 50 -4.37 23.43 -11.95
N LEU A 51 -5.06 22.36 -12.40
CA LEU A 51 -6.15 21.71 -11.70
C LEU A 51 -5.67 20.72 -10.63
N PRO A 52 -6.48 20.47 -9.59
CA PRO A 52 -6.21 19.38 -8.66
C PRO A 52 -6.28 18.04 -9.39
N LEU A 53 -5.24 17.21 -9.24
CA LEU A 53 -5.22 15.85 -9.75
C LEU A 53 -5.56 14.85 -8.63
N PHE A 54 -6.47 13.93 -8.94
CA PHE A 54 -6.84 12.80 -8.10
C PHE A 54 -6.16 11.55 -8.65
N LYS A 55 -5.65 10.72 -7.75
CA LYS A 55 -5.01 9.46 -8.07
C LYS A 55 -6.00 8.32 -7.84
N TYR A 56 -6.07 7.41 -8.81
CA TYR A 56 -6.88 6.19 -8.74
C TYR A 56 -6.06 4.99 -9.22
N TYR A 57 -6.45 3.80 -8.78
CA TYR A 57 -5.74 2.54 -9.01
C TYR A 57 -6.67 1.57 -9.72
N LEU A 58 -6.14 0.82 -10.68
CA LEU A 58 -6.91 -0.17 -11.42
C LEU A 58 -7.42 -1.24 -10.45
N ASP A 59 -8.71 -1.54 -10.54
CA ASP A 59 -9.40 -2.64 -9.85
C ASP A 59 -9.89 -3.60 -10.96
N ASN A 60 -9.05 -4.57 -11.31
CA ASN A 60 -9.22 -5.40 -12.49
C ASN A 60 -10.14 -6.61 -12.22
N ASP A 61 -10.21 -7.09 -10.98
CA ASP A 61 -11.13 -8.17 -10.59
C ASP A 61 -12.45 -7.69 -9.96
N ASN A 62 -12.58 -6.39 -9.68
CA ASN A 62 -13.77 -5.68 -9.19
C ASN A 62 -14.16 -6.02 -7.75
N ASP A 63 -13.19 -6.17 -6.86
CA ASP A 63 -13.42 -6.39 -5.43
C ASP A 63 -13.42 -5.09 -4.59
N GLY A 64 -13.01 -3.97 -5.19
CA GLY A 64 -12.98 -2.64 -4.56
C GLY A 64 -11.61 -2.20 -4.07
N PHE A 65 -10.58 -3.03 -4.21
CA PHE A 65 -9.17 -2.72 -3.98
C PHE A 65 -8.46 -2.65 -5.33
N GLY A 66 -7.39 -1.87 -5.42
CA GLY A 66 -6.67 -1.71 -6.69
C GLY A 66 -5.16 -1.90 -6.56
N ASP A 67 -4.51 -2.14 -7.70
CA ASP A 67 -3.06 -2.34 -7.77
C ASP A 67 -2.31 -1.01 -7.63
N ALA A 68 -1.45 -0.90 -6.62
CA ALA A 68 -0.58 0.25 -6.42
C ALA A 68 0.42 0.51 -7.58
N ALA A 69 0.68 -0.48 -8.42
CA ALA A 69 1.54 -0.36 -9.60
C ALA A 69 0.81 0.18 -10.84
N GLU A 70 -0.52 0.02 -10.91
CA GLU A 70 -1.35 0.41 -12.06
C GLU A 70 -2.23 1.61 -11.68
N GLU A 71 -1.62 2.81 -11.70
CA GLU A 71 -2.26 4.05 -11.31
C GLU A 71 -2.53 5.02 -12.48
N ILE A 72 -3.59 5.82 -12.34
CA ILE A 72 -3.86 6.99 -13.19
C ILE A 72 -3.98 8.25 -12.35
N GLN A 73 -3.76 9.40 -12.98
CA GLN A 73 -4.04 10.71 -12.39
C GLN A 73 -4.92 11.52 -13.34
N ILE A 74 -6.05 12.02 -12.84
CA ILE A 74 -7.01 12.80 -13.61
C ILE A 74 -7.55 13.96 -12.78
N CYS A 75 -8.10 14.99 -13.41
CA CYS A 75 -8.69 16.14 -12.71
C CYS A 75 -10.15 15.90 -12.23
N TYR A 76 -10.75 14.76 -12.59
CA TYR A 76 -12.06 14.35 -12.09
C TYR A 76 -11.97 13.78 -10.68
N ASN A 77 -12.88 14.21 -9.80
CA ASN A 77 -12.93 13.75 -8.40
C ASN A 77 -13.79 12.48 -8.21
N ILE A 78 -14.14 11.81 -9.30
CA ILE A 78 -14.87 10.55 -9.30
C ILE A 78 -13.99 9.52 -10.02
N PRO A 79 -13.75 8.34 -9.43
CA PRO A 79 -12.98 7.30 -10.08
C PRO A 79 -13.64 6.86 -11.40
N PRO A 80 -12.87 6.65 -12.48
CA PRO A 80 -13.37 6.00 -13.68
C PRO A 80 -13.87 4.57 -13.42
N THR A 81 -14.57 3.99 -14.39
CA THR A 81 -14.96 2.57 -14.32
C THR A 81 -13.71 1.69 -14.21
N SER A 82 -13.76 0.70 -13.32
CA SER A 82 -12.64 -0.22 -13.00
C SER A 82 -11.45 0.46 -12.32
N TYR A 83 -11.65 1.62 -11.70
CA TYR A 83 -10.64 2.26 -10.86
C TYR A 83 -11.22 2.56 -9.47
N VAL A 84 -10.37 2.50 -8.46
CA VAL A 84 -10.71 2.78 -7.06
C VAL A 84 -9.68 3.70 -6.41
N ILE A 85 -9.97 4.19 -5.21
CA ILE A 85 -9.05 5.05 -4.44
C ILE A 85 -8.10 4.19 -3.60
N ASP A 86 -8.55 3.00 -3.22
CA ASP A 86 -7.79 2.08 -2.38
C ASP A 86 -6.76 1.33 -3.24
N ASN A 87 -5.51 1.28 -2.78
CA ASN A 87 -4.40 0.67 -3.51
C ASN A 87 -3.76 -0.49 -2.76
N THR A 88 -4.52 -1.09 -1.86
CA THR A 88 -3.99 -2.08 -0.93
C THR A 88 -4.13 -3.52 -1.43
N ASP A 89 -4.55 -3.71 -2.68
CA ASP A 89 -4.65 -5.04 -3.28
C ASP A 89 -3.26 -5.67 -3.51
N CYS A 90 -3.07 -6.89 -3.01
CA CYS A 90 -1.87 -7.67 -3.25
C CYS A 90 -1.97 -8.61 -4.46
N ASN A 91 -3.17 -8.82 -5.02
CA ASN A 91 -3.41 -9.55 -6.26
C ASN A 91 -4.68 -9.10 -7.00
N ASP A 92 -4.56 -8.02 -7.77
CA ASP A 92 -5.59 -7.40 -8.63
C ASP A 92 -6.11 -8.27 -9.80
N ASN A 93 -5.78 -9.56 -9.80
CA ASN A 93 -6.33 -10.55 -10.72
C ASN A 93 -7.16 -11.62 -10.02
N ASN A 94 -7.37 -11.51 -8.71
CA ASN A 94 -8.11 -12.46 -7.91
C ASN A 94 -8.84 -11.78 -6.72
N ALA A 95 -10.14 -11.53 -6.91
CA ALA A 95 -11.04 -10.92 -5.95
C ALA A 95 -11.19 -11.65 -4.58
N GLY A 96 -10.53 -12.80 -4.40
CA GLY A 96 -10.43 -13.50 -3.13
C GLY A 96 -9.07 -13.34 -2.45
N ILE A 97 -8.24 -12.39 -2.88
CA ILE A 97 -6.93 -12.06 -2.31
C ILE A 97 -6.86 -10.53 -2.22
N ASN A 98 -7.33 -9.98 -1.12
CA ASN A 98 -7.37 -8.54 -0.83
C ASN A 98 -7.45 -8.29 0.69
N PRO A 99 -7.19 -7.07 1.18
CA PRO A 99 -7.14 -6.78 2.62
C PRO A 99 -8.42 -6.96 3.43
N ALA A 100 -9.57 -7.21 2.80
CA ALA A 100 -10.82 -7.51 3.47
C ALA A 100 -11.10 -9.01 3.59
N GLU A 101 -10.32 -9.86 2.92
CA GLU A 101 -10.44 -11.31 3.04
C GLU A 101 -9.87 -11.81 4.38
N ILE A 102 -10.02 -13.11 4.60
CA ILE A 102 -9.49 -13.80 5.77
C ILE A 102 -8.67 -14.97 5.25
N ASP A 103 -7.46 -15.11 5.75
CA ASP A 103 -6.60 -16.22 5.40
C ASP A 103 -7.23 -17.59 5.61
N ILE A 104 -6.97 -18.46 4.64
CA ILE A 104 -7.18 -19.90 4.75
C ILE A 104 -5.88 -20.50 5.31
N PRO A 105 -5.86 -20.92 6.58
CA PRO A 105 -4.60 -21.17 7.24
C PRO A 105 -3.77 -22.31 6.62
N ASP A 106 -2.44 -22.13 6.65
CA ASP A 106 -1.43 -23.09 6.21
C ASP A 106 -1.55 -23.48 4.72
N ASN A 107 -2.17 -22.65 3.87
CA ASN A 107 -2.29 -22.94 2.42
C ASN A 107 -1.15 -22.33 1.57
N GLY A 108 -0.31 -21.49 2.18
CA GLY A 108 0.81 -20.80 1.56
C GLY A 108 0.43 -19.57 0.73
N ILE A 109 -0.80 -19.09 0.84
CA ILE A 109 -1.35 -17.89 0.22
C ILE A 109 -1.68 -16.93 1.36
N ASP A 110 -1.37 -15.66 1.13
CA ASP A 110 -1.76 -14.54 1.99
C ASP A 110 -2.98 -13.91 1.31
N GLU A 111 -4.17 -14.27 1.77
CA GLU A 111 -5.44 -13.79 1.21
C GLU A 111 -5.76 -12.39 1.71
N ASP A 112 -5.38 -12.04 2.94
CA ASP A 112 -5.69 -10.75 3.56
C ASP A 112 -4.61 -9.68 3.39
N CYS A 113 -3.61 -9.96 2.54
CA CYS A 113 -2.50 -9.07 2.21
C CYS A 113 -1.72 -8.55 3.45
N SER A 114 -1.74 -9.28 4.56
CA SER A 114 -0.97 -8.96 5.77
C SER A 114 0.54 -9.12 5.58
N GLY A 115 0.95 -9.78 4.50
CA GLY A 115 2.32 -10.12 4.13
C GLY A 115 2.72 -11.53 4.55
N VAL A 116 1.81 -12.29 5.16
CA VAL A 116 2.05 -13.64 5.72
C VAL A 116 0.78 -14.48 5.60
N ASP A 117 0.90 -15.80 5.43
CA ASP A 117 -0.23 -16.73 5.56
C ASP A 117 -0.48 -17.01 7.06
N LEU A 118 -1.74 -17.01 7.50
CA LEU A 118 -2.15 -17.38 8.84
C LEU A 118 -1.72 -18.80 9.23
N PHE A 119 -0.95 -18.93 10.31
CA PHE A 119 -0.50 -20.23 10.81
C PHE A 119 -1.37 -20.77 11.94
N LEU A 120 -1.77 -22.04 11.90
CA LEU A 120 -2.46 -22.69 13.03
C LEU A 120 -1.56 -23.63 13.84
N GLN A 121 -0.42 -24.02 13.29
CA GLN A 121 0.48 -24.95 13.97
C GLN A 121 1.51 -24.21 14.80
N SER A 122 1.68 -24.67 16.05
CA SER A 122 2.71 -24.10 16.92
C SER A 122 4.08 -24.65 16.55
N LYS A 123 5.00 -23.78 16.12
CA LYS A 123 6.34 -24.19 15.69
C LYS A 123 7.34 -23.05 15.87
N VAL A 124 8.58 -23.40 16.20
CA VAL A 124 9.71 -22.47 16.22
C VAL A 124 10.76 -22.98 15.22
N PHE A 125 11.09 -22.18 14.22
CA PHE A 125 11.99 -22.59 13.14
C PHE A 125 12.79 -21.40 12.56
N PRO A 126 13.91 -21.63 11.86
CA PRO A 126 14.63 -22.88 11.81
C PRO A 126 15.12 -23.28 13.22
N ASN A 127 15.31 -24.58 13.42
CA ASN A 127 15.88 -25.12 14.64
C ASN A 127 16.67 -26.37 14.25
N PRO A 128 18.01 -26.29 14.11
CA PRO A 128 18.90 -25.24 14.63
C PRO A 128 18.80 -23.88 13.92
N VAL A 129 19.23 -22.80 14.58
CA VAL A 129 19.16 -21.42 14.09
C VAL A 129 20.49 -20.68 14.26
N THR A 130 20.85 -19.84 13.29
CA THR A 130 22.06 -19.01 13.35
C THR A 130 21.78 -17.51 13.52
N ASP A 131 20.57 -17.05 13.18
CA ASP A 131 20.21 -15.64 13.25
C ASP A 131 18.72 -15.47 13.60
N ILE A 132 17.84 -15.65 12.61
CA ILE A 132 16.42 -15.36 12.73
C ILE A 132 15.66 -16.62 13.12
N LEU A 133 14.80 -16.53 14.13
CA LEU A 133 13.75 -17.51 14.38
C LEU A 133 12.40 -16.91 14.04
N GLU A 134 11.58 -17.73 13.43
CA GLU A 134 10.17 -17.53 13.21
C GLU A 134 9.39 -18.44 14.16
N ILE A 135 8.39 -17.83 14.79
CA ILE A 135 7.51 -18.48 15.75
C ILE A 135 6.12 -18.45 15.14
N HIS A 136 5.56 -19.63 14.95
CA HIS A 136 4.14 -19.82 14.67
C HIS A 136 3.46 -20.27 15.95
N HIS A 137 2.37 -19.61 16.34
CA HIS A 137 1.55 -19.99 17.48
C HIS A 137 0.20 -19.28 17.41
N GLN A 138 -0.89 -19.94 17.80
CA GLN A 138 -2.27 -19.41 17.75
C GLN A 138 -2.53 -18.27 18.76
N VAL A 139 -1.79 -17.17 18.62
CA VAL A 139 -1.86 -15.96 19.43
C VAL A 139 -1.54 -14.77 18.52
N ASP A 140 -2.24 -13.67 18.73
CA ASP A 140 -1.96 -12.38 18.10
C ASP A 140 -1.67 -11.29 19.12
N GLY A 141 -1.06 -10.22 18.64
CA GLY A 141 -0.76 -9.03 19.41
C GLY A 141 0.52 -9.14 20.24
N ALA A 142 0.66 -8.23 21.22
CA ALA A 142 1.85 -8.13 22.05
C ALA A 142 2.03 -9.37 22.96
N ALA A 143 3.24 -9.92 22.97
CA ALA A 143 3.67 -11.01 23.82
C ALA A 143 5.11 -10.78 24.30
N GLU A 144 5.56 -11.59 25.24
CA GLU A 144 6.92 -11.56 25.76
C GLU A 144 7.63 -12.88 25.47
N VAL A 145 8.87 -12.81 25.01
CA VAL A 145 9.78 -13.94 24.88
C VAL A 145 10.81 -13.92 25.99
N ILE A 146 11.00 -15.07 26.62
CA ILE A 146 11.99 -15.31 27.66
C ILE A 146 12.97 -16.37 27.16
N TRP A 147 14.25 -16.01 27.08
CA TRP A 147 15.35 -16.92 26.77
C TRP A 147 15.99 -17.46 28.04
N ILE A 148 15.99 -18.77 28.20
CA ILE A 148 16.56 -19.46 29.36
C ILE A 148 17.63 -20.41 28.85
N SER A 149 18.84 -20.35 29.40
CA SER A 149 19.88 -21.34 29.09
C SER A 149 19.44 -22.76 29.49
N SER A 150 20.06 -23.78 28.91
CA SER A 150 19.83 -25.18 29.31
C SER A 150 20.11 -25.47 30.81
N GLY A 151 20.91 -24.63 31.47
CA GLY A 151 21.14 -24.65 32.92
C GLY A 151 20.07 -23.95 33.77
N GLY A 152 19.01 -23.41 33.17
CA GLY A 152 17.91 -22.73 33.87
C GLY A 152 18.16 -21.25 34.20
N LYS A 153 19.29 -20.68 33.79
CA LYS A 153 19.57 -19.25 33.97
C LYS A 153 18.81 -18.43 32.92
N LEU A 154 18.08 -17.40 33.36
CA LEU A 154 17.50 -16.35 32.52
C LEU A 154 18.62 -15.61 31.77
N ILE A 155 18.48 -15.51 30.46
CA ILE A 155 19.44 -14.87 29.55
C ILE A 155 18.93 -13.51 29.11
N ARG A 156 17.69 -13.46 28.61
CA ARG A 156 17.07 -12.25 28.06
C ARG A 156 15.54 -12.35 28.13
N GLU A 157 14.90 -11.19 28.24
CA GLU A 157 13.47 -10.98 28.05
C GLU A 157 13.30 -9.92 26.96
N GLU A 158 12.35 -10.12 26.06
CA GLU A 158 12.04 -9.16 24.99
C GLU A 158 10.55 -9.15 24.67
N GLN A 159 10.03 -7.98 24.30
CA GLN A 159 8.66 -7.82 23.82
C GLN A 159 8.62 -8.11 22.32
N ILE A 160 7.65 -8.90 21.90
CA ILE A 160 7.40 -9.29 20.51
C ILE A 160 5.95 -9.02 20.16
N PHE A 161 5.64 -8.99 18.87
CA PHE A 161 4.28 -8.86 18.38
C PHE A 161 4.00 -10.01 17.42
N PHE A 162 2.89 -10.70 17.64
CA PHE A 162 2.36 -11.66 16.69
C PHE A 162 1.38 -10.96 15.76
N ALA A 163 1.60 -11.13 14.46
CA ALA A 163 0.66 -10.82 13.40
C ALA A 163 0.37 -12.13 12.67
N ASP A 164 -0.92 -12.46 12.51
CA ASP A 164 -1.41 -13.67 11.85
C ASP A 164 -0.72 -14.94 12.39
N ASN A 165 -0.69 -15.02 13.72
CA ASN A 165 -0.07 -16.11 14.48
C ASN A 165 1.45 -16.28 14.24
N ARG A 166 2.12 -15.29 13.66
CA ARG A 166 3.56 -15.29 13.37
C ARG A 166 4.30 -14.17 14.10
N ALA A 167 5.45 -14.51 14.69
CA ALA A 167 6.40 -13.54 15.24
C ALA A 167 7.84 -13.86 14.82
N ILE A 168 8.66 -12.82 14.68
CA ILE A 168 10.09 -12.92 14.35
C ILE A 168 10.94 -12.47 15.54
N ILE A 169 11.95 -13.27 15.88
CA ILE A 169 12.96 -12.93 16.90
C ILE A 169 14.38 -13.20 16.39
N TYR A 170 15.36 -12.56 17.01
CA TYR A 170 16.77 -12.64 16.61
C TYR A 170 17.63 -13.29 17.68
N SER A 171 18.55 -14.14 17.25
CA SER A 171 19.49 -14.91 18.10
C SER A 171 20.96 -14.56 17.85
N VAL A 172 21.25 -13.59 16.97
CA VAL A 172 22.60 -13.19 16.54
C VAL A 172 23.56 -12.83 17.68
N ASP A 173 23.04 -12.34 18.80
CA ASP A 173 23.77 -11.94 19.99
C ASP A 173 23.90 -13.06 21.04
N LEU A 174 23.27 -14.22 20.80
CA LEU A 174 23.33 -15.36 21.70
C LEU A 174 24.52 -16.26 21.36
N PRO A 175 25.30 -16.69 22.36
CA PRO A 175 26.32 -17.71 22.16
C PRO A 175 25.72 -19.02 21.62
N GLN A 176 26.56 -19.82 20.94
CA GLN A 176 26.13 -21.15 20.51
C GLN A 176 25.76 -22.02 21.72
N GLY A 177 24.63 -22.72 21.63
CA GLY A 177 24.15 -23.56 22.71
C GLY A 177 22.67 -23.89 22.63
N VAL A 178 22.20 -24.62 23.65
CA VAL A 178 20.80 -25.02 23.80
C VAL A 178 20.09 -24.05 24.74
N TYR A 179 18.96 -23.54 24.28
CA TYR A 179 18.11 -22.60 24.99
C TYR A 179 16.69 -23.15 25.10
N ILE A 180 15.99 -22.72 26.13
CA ILE A 180 14.54 -22.83 26.26
C ILE A 180 13.97 -21.45 25.95
N LEU A 181 13.21 -21.37 24.88
CA LEU A 181 12.40 -20.23 24.52
C LEU A 181 11.04 -20.39 25.21
N ARG A 182 10.59 -19.39 25.96
CA ARG A 182 9.25 -19.38 26.57
C ARG A 182 8.51 -18.13 26.16
N ILE A 183 7.30 -18.30 25.67
CA ILE A 183 6.43 -17.20 25.23
C ILE A 183 5.35 -16.98 26.26
N ILE A 184 5.20 -15.74 26.71
CA ILE A 184 4.22 -15.31 27.68
C ILE A 184 3.23 -14.37 26.99
N LYS A 185 1.93 -14.69 27.06
CA LYS A 185 0.84 -13.83 26.62
C LYS A 185 -0.05 -13.54 27.82
N ASP A 186 -0.33 -12.26 28.06
CA ASP A 186 -1.21 -11.80 29.16
C ASP A 186 -0.81 -12.39 30.53
N GLY A 187 0.50 -12.53 30.76
CA GLY A 187 1.08 -13.07 32.00
C GLY A 187 1.09 -14.60 32.11
N LEU A 188 0.64 -15.34 31.10
CA LEU A 188 0.61 -16.79 31.08
C LEU A 188 1.56 -17.38 30.03
N PRO A 189 2.29 -18.47 30.33
CA PRO A 189 3.10 -19.16 29.33
C PRO A 189 2.20 -19.88 28.32
N VAL A 190 2.33 -19.53 27.04
CA VAL A 190 1.54 -20.09 25.94
C VAL A 190 2.34 -21.08 25.07
N LEU A 191 3.65 -20.84 24.94
CA LEU A 191 4.56 -21.75 24.23
C LEU A 191 5.86 -21.91 25.05
N THR A 192 6.43 -23.11 25.03
CA THR A 192 7.78 -23.37 25.53
C THR A 192 8.46 -24.35 24.59
N GLU A 193 9.55 -23.92 23.99
CA GLU A 193 10.29 -24.72 23.01
C GLU A 193 11.79 -24.76 23.27
N ARG A 194 12.42 -25.85 22.84
CA ARG A 194 13.87 -26.01 22.94
C ARG A 194 14.52 -25.64 21.61
N VAL A 195 15.37 -24.61 21.63
CA VAL A 195 16.05 -24.08 20.45
C VAL A 195 17.56 -24.36 20.54
N LEU A 196 18.16 -24.81 19.43
CA LEU A 196 19.61 -24.87 19.26
C LEU A 196 20.09 -23.63 18.50
N VAL A 197 20.87 -22.77 19.14
CA VAL A 197 21.53 -21.62 18.50
C VAL A 197 22.94 -22.05 18.06
N GLY A 198 23.24 -21.87 16.78
CA GLY A 198 24.46 -22.35 16.12
C GLY A 198 24.20 -23.40 15.05
N GLU A 199 25.27 -23.79 14.35
CA GLU A 199 25.30 -24.88 13.35
C GLU A 199 25.50 -26.25 14.00
#